data_AF-A0A6V7L4W1-F1
#
_entry.id   AF-A0A6V7L4W1-F1
#
_cell.length_a   1.000
_cell.length_b   1.000
_cell.length_c   1.000
_cell.angle_alpha   90.00
_cell.angle_beta   90.00
_cell.angle_gamma   90.00
#
_symmetry.space_group_name_H-M   'P 1'
#
loop_
_entity.id
_entity.type
_entity.pdbx_description
1 polymer ?
#
loop_
_entity_poly.entity_id
_entity_poly.type
_entity_poly.pdbx_seq_one_letter_code
_entity_poly.pdbx_strand_id
1 'polypeptide(L)' 'ADEIEALVAIYGDELVIEDEENRAYSINIGDGQYAVKLYLKLPSDYPSSAPPNYEISAPHLSPRQKQKISQQLDE' A
#
# COMPACT_ATOMS: atom_id res chain seq x y z
N ALA A 1 8.71 5.62 13.33
CA ALA A 1 9.45 4.35 13.14
C ALA A 1 8.50 3.17 13.33
N ASP A 2 7.71 3.17 14.40
CA ASP A 2 6.83 2.07 14.80
C ASP A 2 5.86 1.52 13.73
N GLU A 3 5.28 2.34 12.85
CA GLU A 3 4.30 1.84 11.86
C GLU A 3 4.93 1.05 10.73
N ILE A 4 6.10 1.47 10.22
CA ILE A 4 6.81 0.70 9.18
C ILE A 4 7.36 -0.59 9.77
N GLU A 5 7.88 -0.57 11.01
CA GLU A 5 8.30 -1.77 11.71
C GLU A 5 7.13 -2.74 11.94
N ALA A 6 5.94 -2.22 12.28
CA ALA A 6 4.74 -3.03 12.38
C ALA A 6 4.34 -3.65 11.03
N LEU A 7 4.39 -2.88 9.94
CA LEU A 7 4.10 -3.39 8.60
C LEU A 7 5.12 -4.46 8.16
N VAL A 8 6.41 -4.25 8.42
CA VAL A 8 7.46 -5.23 8.18
C VAL A 8 7.24 -6.48 9.05
N ALA A 9 6.79 -6.34 10.29
CA ALA A 9 6.49 -7.48 11.15
C ALA A 9 5.27 -8.30 10.68
N ILE A 10 4.28 -7.66 10.06
CA ILE A 10 3.06 -8.31 9.55
C ILE A 10 3.29 -8.96 8.19
N TYR A 11 3.88 -8.22 7.25
CA TYR A 11 4.01 -8.62 5.85
C TYR A 11 5.38 -9.21 5.52
N GLY A 12 6.39 -9.00 6.38
CA GLY A 12 7.72 -9.57 6.21
C GLY A 12 8.27 -9.38 4.81
N ASP A 13 8.46 -10.51 4.11
CA ASP A 13 9.01 -10.57 2.76
C ASP A 13 8.05 -10.07 1.65
N GLU A 14 6.76 -9.92 1.95
CA GLU A 14 5.76 -9.39 1.01
C GLU A 14 5.79 -7.85 0.92
N LEU A 15 6.42 -7.20 1.90
CA LEU A 15 6.63 -5.75 1.90
C LEU A 15 7.96 -5.42 1.20
N VAL A 16 7.86 -4.57 0.19
CA VAL A 16 8.98 -4.10 -0.62
C VAL A 16 9.16 -2.61 -0.38
N ILE A 17 10.38 -2.20 -0.05
CA ILE A 17 10.76 -0.79 0.02
C ILE A 17 11.09 -0.34 -1.41
N GLU A 18 10.21 0.47 -2.01
CA GLU A 18 10.39 0.98 -3.37
C GLU A 18 11.31 2.22 -3.34
N ASP A 19 11.12 3.11 -2.37
CA ASP A 19 11.94 4.31 -2.15
C ASP A 19 11.93 4.69 -0.66
N GLU A 20 13.04 4.47 0.04
CA GLU A 20 13.17 4.76 1.46
C GLU A 20 13.19 6.28 1.75
N GLU A 21 13.82 7.09 0.89
CA GLU A 21 13.93 8.54 1.07
C GLU A 21 12.56 9.22 0.94
N ASN A 22 11.74 8.76 -0.02
CA ASN A 22 10.38 9.25 -0.22
C ASN A 22 9.32 8.47 0.59
N ARG A 23 9.75 7.52 1.42
CA ARG A 23 8.88 6.64 2.25
C ARG A 23 7.75 6.02 1.42
N ALA A 24 8.15 5.43 0.28
CA ALA A 24 7.30 4.70 -0.62
C ALA A 24 7.58 3.20 -0.51
N TYR A 25 6.50 2.44 -0.35
CA TYR A 25 6.51 1.00 -0.12
C TYR A 25 5.49 0.34 -1.04
N SER A 26 5.68 -0.94 -1.33
CA SER A 26 4.64 -1.76 -1.95
C SER A 26 4.47 -3.06 -1.18
N ILE A 27 3.23 -3.56 -1.13
CA ILE A 27 2.87 -4.82 -0.50
C ILE A 27 2.18 -5.66 -1.57
N ASN A 28 2.67 -6.88 -1.77
CA ASN A 28 2.00 -7.82 -2.64
C ASN A 28 1.01 -8.66 -1.82
N ILE A 29 -0.27 -8.62 -2.17
CA ILE A 29 -1.33 -9.29 -1.43
C ILE A 29 -1.91 -10.38 -2.32
N GLY A 30 -1.82 -11.63 -1.84
CA GLY A 30 -2.36 -12.81 -2.51
C GLY A 30 -1.41 -13.42 -3.54
N ASP A 31 -1.89 -14.49 -4.20
CA ASP A 31 -1.02 -15.38 -4.98
C ASP A 31 -1.35 -15.41 -6.48
N GLY A 32 -0.29 -15.52 -7.29
CA GLY A 32 -0.37 -15.79 -8.73
C GLY A 32 -1.20 -14.76 -9.49
N GLN A 33 -2.18 -15.22 -10.28
CA GLN A 33 -2.98 -14.36 -11.15
C GLN A 33 -3.96 -13.43 -10.41
N TYR A 34 -4.19 -13.69 -9.11
CA TYR A 34 -5.06 -12.89 -8.25
C TYR A 34 -4.28 -11.96 -7.32
N ALA A 35 -2.96 -11.86 -7.49
CA ALA A 35 -2.13 -10.95 -6.71
C ALA A 35 -2.52 -9.49 -6.97
N VAL A 36 -2.59 -8.72 -5.88
CA VAL A 36 -2.85 -7.29 -5.88
C VAL A 36 -1.63 -6.61 -5.28
N LYS A 37 -1.00 -5.71 -6.04
CA LYS A 37 0.07 -4.88 -5.50
C LYS A 37 -0.53 -3.58 -4.94
N LEU A 38 -0.42 -3.39 -3.64
CA LEU A 38 -0.78 -2.15 -2.94
C LEU A 38 0.47 -1.29 -2.80
N TYR A 39 0.45 -0.08 -3.32
CA TYR A 39 1.47 0.93 -3.12
C TYR A 39 1.03 1.86 -1.99
N LEU A 40 1.98 2.15 -1.10
CA LEU A 40 1.81 3.02 0.04
C LEU A 40 2.87 4.13 -0.03
N LYS A 41 2.45 5.38 0.02
CA LYS A 41 3.36 6.52 0.12
C LYS A 41 3.02 7.39 1.32
N LEU A 42 4.00 7.53 2.21
CA LEU A 42 3.85 8.36 3.42
C LEU A 42 4.39 9.78 3.15
N PRO A 43 3.52 10.80 3.02
CA PRO A 43 3.95 12.19 2.82
C PRO A 43 4.62 12.74 4.08
N SER A 44 5.59 13.66 3.96
CA SER A 44 6.46 14.17 5.07
C SER A 44 5.70 14.44 6.37
N ASP A 45 4.48 14.95 6.22
CA ASP A 45 3.62 15.42 7.30
C ASP A 45 2.72 14.32 7.91
N TYR A 46 2.84 13.07 7.45
CA TYR A 46 2.26 11.89 8.08
C TYR A 46 3.03 11.48 9.34
N PRO A 47 2.36 11.05 10.43
CA PRO A 47 0.90 10.88 10.58
C PRO A 47 0.15 12.13 11.05
N SER A 48 0.83 13.29 11.12
CA SER A 48 0.33 14.47 11.85
C SER A 48 -0.71 15.31 11.10
N SER A 49 -0.58 15.53 9.79
CA SER A 49 -1.44 16.47 9.05
C SER A 49 -1.84 16.03 7.64
N ALA A 50 -1.33 14.88 7.17
CA ALA A 50 -1.73 14.31 5.89
C ALA A 50 -1.91 12.79 6.03
N PRO A 51 -2.98 12.22 5.45
CA PRO A 51 -3.14 10.77 5.39
C PRO A 51 -2.09 10.14 4.45
N PRO A 52 -1.84 8.84 4.58
CA PRO A 52 -1.02 8.10 3.64
C PRO A 52 -1.73 8.02 2.27
N ASN A 53 -0.97 7.99 1.18
CA ASN A 53 -1.53 7.80 -0.15
C ASN A 53 -1.44 6.33 -0.54
N TYR A 54 -2.56 5.77 -0.99
CA TYR A 54 -2.66 4.38 -1.41
C TYR A 54 -2.96 4.28 -2.91
N GLU A 55 -2.25 3.40 -3.61
CA GLU A 55 -2.56 3.05 -5.00
C GLU A 55 -2.60 1.54 -5.18
N ILE A 56 -3.48 1.01 -6.03
CA ILE A 56 -3.60 -0.43 -6.25
C ILE A 56 -3.35 -0.81 -7.71
N SER A 57 -2.52 -1.83 -7.91
CA SER A 57 -2.29 -2.47 -9.20
C SER A 57 -2.78 -3.91 -9.16
N ALA A 58 -3.87 -4.16 -9.87
CA ALA A 58 -4.50 -5.47 -9.98
C ALA A 58 -5.12 -5.63 -11.39
N PRO A 59 -4.41 -6.20 -12.36
CA PRO A 59 -4.90 -6.27 -13.76
C PRO A 59 -6.15 -7.13 -13.91
N HIS A 60 -6.37 -8.09 -13.00
CA HIS A 60 -7.53 -8.97 -12.99
C HIS A 60 -8.81 -8.30 -12.43
N LEU A 61 -8.69 -7.16 -11.74
CA LEU A 61 -9.83 -6.45 -11.17
C LEU A 61 -10.44 -5.47 -12.18
N SER A 62 -11.76 -5.46 -12.24
CA SER A 62 -12.49 -4.47 -13.02
C SER A 62 -12.30 -3.06 -12.43
N PRO A 63 -12.44 -1.99 -13.25
CA PRO A 63 -12.33 -0.62 -12.77
C PRO A 63 -13.27 -0.30 -11.59
N ARG A 64 -14.48 -0.87 -11.59
CA ARG A 64 -15.45 -0.70 -10.49
C ARG A 64 -14.99 -1.36 -9.19
N GLN A 65 -14.35 -2.53 -9.27
CA GLN A 65 -13.76 -3.18 -8.09
C GLN A 65 -12.59 -2.37 -7.54
N LYS A 66 -11.71 -1.89 -8.43
CA LYS A 66 -10.60 -1.02 -8.03
C LYS A 66 -11.08 0.24 -7.34
N GLN A 67 -12.07 0.92 -7.93
CA GLN A 67 -12.65 2.13 -7.35
C GLN A 67 -13.27 1.86 -5.97
N LYS A 68 -13.98 0.73 -5.79
CA LYS A 68 -14.54 0.37 -4.49
C LYS A 68 -13.44 0.16 -3.45
N ILE A 69 -12.35 -0.52 -3.81
CA ILE A 69 -11.22 -0.74 -2.90
C ILE A 69 -10.54 0.59 -2.55
N SER A 70 -10.25 1.44 -3.54
CA SER A 70 -9.67 2.76 -3.31
C SER A 70 -10.54 3.60 -2.37
N GLN A 71 -11.86 3.61 -2.57
CA GLN A 71 -12.77 4.33 -1.67
C GLN A 71 -12.71 3.81 -0.23
N GLN A 72 -12.58 2.50 -0.04
CA GLN A 72 -12.47 1.91 1.31
C GLN A 72 -11.10 2.15 1.96
N LEU A 73 -10.08 2.52 1.19
CA LEU A 73 -8.75 2.88 1.71
C LEU A 73 -8.67 4.37 2.09
N ASP A 74 -9.51 5.21 1.47
CA ASP A 74 -9.64 6.64 1.74
C ASP A 74 -10.65 6.96 2.87
N GLU A 75 -11.54 6.02 3.23
CA GLU A 75 -12.50 6.10 4.36
C GLU A 75 -11.82 5.88 5.73
#